data_AF-A0A9P1MJT4-F1
#
_entry.id   AF-A0A9P1MJT4-F1
#
_cell.length_a   1.000
_cell.length_b   1.000
_cell.length_c   1.000
_cell.angle_alpha   90.00
_cell.angle_beta   90.00
_cell.angle_gamma   90.00
#
_symmetry.space_group_name_H-M   'P 1'
#
loop_
_entity.id
_entity.type
_entity.pdbx_description
1 polymer ?
#
loop_
_entity_poly.entity_id
_entity_poly.type
_entity_poly.pdbx_seq_one_letter_code
_entity_poly.pdbx_strand_id
1 'polypeptide(L)'
;MLYLALLLGLYHLTLCYDMGSIPRQTECYSCMSLSYQTSWKYLQTTYVFPKVFTDRCKDPANERGMPTVSCSSVCISMLEPDIEAGVFIGYKHIRGCLDRVLRNGFNQTALRTHRFHQNNQCRTLSRGHLFNPAKPSDPPAIGEVQLCSCYGDRCNSSTLPSSVAFSFVFLIYFFLS
;
A
#
# COMPACT_ATOMS: atom_id res chain seq x y z
N MET A 1 -11.83 50.59 -12.34
CA MET A 1 -10.85 49.92 -11.46
C MET A 1 -11.49 49.06 -10.37
N LEU A 2 -12.58 49.51 -9.71
CA LEU A 2 -13.31 48.69 -8.73
C LEU A 2 -14.03 47.47 -9.34
N TYR A 3 -14.58 47.63 -10.55
CA TYR A 3 -15.34 46.58 -11.26
C TYR A 3 -14.47 45.38 -11.69
N LEU A 4 -13.21 45.65 -12.08
CA LEU A 4 -12.25 44.62 -12.46
C LEU A 4 -11.76 43.81 -11.25
N ALA A 5 -11.62 44.46 -10.09
CA ALA A 5 -11.26 43.80 -8.83
C ALA A 5 -12.40 42.90 -8.29
N LEU A 6 -13.66 43.31 -8.45
CA LEU A 6 -14.82 42.49 -8.11
C LEU A 6 -14.96 41.27 -9.03
N LEU A 7 -14.70 41.43 -10.34
CA LEU A 7 -14.71 40.31 -11.29
C LEU A 7 -13.58 39.30 -11.03
N LEU A 8 -12.38 39.77 -10.68
CA LEU A 8 -11.27 38.89 -10.28
C LEU A 8 -11.53 38.20 -8.93
N GLY A 9 -12.15 38.90 -7.98
CA GLY A 9 -12.55 38.34 -6.68
C GLY A 9 -13.62 37.26 -6.82
N LEU A 10 -14.61 37.46 -7.70
CA LEU A 10 -15.62 36.46 -8.02
C LEU A 10 -15.02 35.26 -8.78
N TYR A 11 -14.06 35.48 -9.70
CA TYR A 11 -13.34 34.40 -10.39
C TYR A 11 -12.56 33.51 -9.41
N HIS A 12 -11.91 34.11 -8.42
CA HIS A 12 -11.20 33.38 -7.37
C HIS A 12 -12.15 32.64 -6.41
N LEU A 13 -13.32 33.20 -6.12
CA LEU A 13 -14.36 32.53 -5.32
C LEU A 13 -14.98 31.34 -6.06
N THR A 14 -15.17 31.43 -7.38
CA THR A 14 -15.68 30.31 -8.21
C THR A 14 -14.69 29.16 -8.39
N LEU A 15 -13.39 29.39 -8.26
CA LEU A 15 -12.38 28.31 -8.28
C LEU A 15 -12.29 27.51 -6.98
N CYS A 16 -12.94 27.97 -5.90
CA CYS A 16 -13.01 27.26 -4.63
C CYS A 16 -14.33 26.52 -4.41
N TYR A 17 -15.31 26.66 -5.32
CA TYR A 17 -16.59 25.98 -5.23
C TYR A 17 -16.64 24.84 -6.25
N ASP A 18 -16.65 23.63 -5.70
CA ASP A 18 -16.75 22.33 -6.37
C ASP A 18 -15.50 21.79 -7.09
N MET A 19 -14.67 21.09 -6.31
CA MET A 19 -14.66 19.64 -6.46
C MET A 19 -14.65 19.02 -5.07
N GLY A 20 -15.82 18.62 -4.57
CA GLY A 20 -15.87 17.49 -3.65
C GLY A 20 -15.12 16.34 -4.33
N SER A 21 -13.87 16.10 -3.89
CA SER A 21 -12.99 15.15 -4.55
C SER A 21 -13.65 13.78 -4.48
N ILE A 22 -14.17 13.32 -5.61
CA ILE A 22 -14.58 11.93 -5.77
C ILE A 22 -13.38 11.10 -5.30
N PRO A 23 -13.54 10.22 -4.30
CA PRO A 23 -12.41 9.44 -3.80
C PRO A 23 -11.83 8.69 -4.99
N ARG A 24 -10.59 9.02 -5.36
CA ARG A 24 -9.92 8.37 -6.49
C ARG A 24 -9.82 6.89 -6.17
N GLN A 25 -10.64 6.10 -6.83
CA GLN A 25 -10.53 4.66 -6.79
C GLN A 25 -9.23 4.29 -7.51
N THR A 26 -8.35 3.60 -6.79
CA THR A 26 -7.05 3.15 -7.31
C THR A 26 -7.11 1.65 -7.48
N GLU A 27 -6.65 1.12 -8.62
CA GLU A 27 -6.55 -0.32 -8.80
C GLU A 27 -5.27 -0.84 -8.14
N CYS A 28 -5.36 -1.82 -7.25
CA CYS A 28 -4.19 -2.44 -6.61
C CYS A 28 -4.15 -3.94 -6.89
N TYR A 29 -2.94 -4.53 -7.00
CA TYR A 29 -2.82 -5.99 -7.03
C TYR A 29 -3.32 -6.58 -5.71
N SER A 30 -4.04 -7.70 -5.80
CA SER A 30 -4.53 -8.45 -4.64
C SER A 30 -4.11 -9.91 -4.73
N CYS A 31 -3.05 -10.25 -4.01
CA CYS A 31 -2.53 -11.61 -3.96
C CYS A 31 -1.87 -11.88 -2.61
N MET A 32 -1.70 -13.17 -2.30
CA MET A 32 -0.84 -13.64 -1.21
C MET A 32 0.02 -14.80 -1.70
N SER A 33 1.19 -15.02 -1.07
CA SER A 33 2.00 -16.20 -1.28
C SER A 33 1.20 -17.49 -1.11
N LEU A 34 1.46 -18.49 -1.98
CA LEU A 34 0.72 -19.75 -2.01
C LEU A 34 0.75 -20.49 -0.66
N SER A 35 1.86 -20.40 0.06
CA SER A 35 2.07 -20.97 1.40
C SER A 35 0.99 -20.60 2.42
N TYR A 36 0.31 -19.45 2.26
CA TYR A 36 -0.77 -19.06 3.18
C TYR A 36 -2.06 -19.86 2.95
N GLN A 37 -2.26 -20.43 1.76
CA GLN A 37 -3.48 -21.16 1.42
C GLN A 37 -3.69 -22.39 2.31
N THR A 38 -2.63 -23.16 2.56
CA THR A 38 -2.68 -24.38 3.37
C THR A 38 -3.04 -24.11 4.84
N SER A 39 -2.62 -22.94 5.35
CA SER A 39 -2.87 -22.51 6.73
C SER A 39 -4.04 -21.52 6.86
N TRP A 40 -4.80 -21.30 5.78
CA TRP A 40 -5.80 -20.23 5.71
C TRP A 40 -6.85 -20.29 6.82
N LYS A 41 -7.23 -21.50 7.25
CA LYS A 41 -8.20 -21.71 8.33
C LYS A 41 -7.81 -21.01 9.64
N TYR A 42 -6.53 -20.80 9.89
CA TYR A 42 -6.02 -20.06 11.06
C TYR A 42 -5.84 -18.57 10.78
N LEU A 43 -5.50 -18.22 9.54
CA LEU A 43 -5.12 -16.86 9.13
C LEU A 43 -6.31 -15.96 8.81
N GLN A 44 -7.47 -16.55 8.49
CA GLN A 44 -8.71 -15.85 8.16
C GLN A 44 -9.25 -14.95 9.28
N THR A 45 -8.73 -15.08 10.50
CA THR A 45 -9.04 -14.18 11.63
C THR A 45 -8.30 -12.85 11.53
N THR A 46 -7.14 -12.85 10.86
CA THR A 46 -6.24 -11.69 10.72
C THR A 46 -6.38 -11.02 9.36
N TYR A 47 -6.39 -11.81 8.28
CA TYR A 47 -6.40 -11.29 6.92
C TYR A 47 -7.75 -11.48 6.24
N VAL A 48 -8.05 -10.59 5.29
CA VAL A 48 -9.14 -10.79 4.32
C VAL A 48 -8.63 -11.65 3.17
N PHE A 49 -9.50 -12.53 2.65
CA PHE A 49 -9.18 -13.43 1.56
C PHE A 49 -8.67 -12.64 0.33
N PRO A 50 -7.48 -12.96 -0.23
CA PRO A 50 -6.95 -12.27 -1.40
C PRO A 50 -7.69 -12.71 -2.67
N LYS A 51 -7.54 -11.98 -3.78
CA LYS A 51 -8.11 -12.45 -5.05
C LYS A 51 -7.46 -13.75 -5.55
N VAL A 52 -6.20 -13.99 -5.21
CA VAL A 52 -5.50 -15.24 -5.55
C VAL A 52 -4.39 -15.56 -4.55
N PHE A 53 -4.16 -16.85 -4.32
CA PHE A 53 -2.93 -17.36 -3.69
C PHE A 53 -1.97 -17.85 -4.77
N THR A 54 -0.73 -17.37 -4.80
CA THR A 54 0.25 -17.71 -5.84
C THR A 54 1.68 -17.40 -5.41
N ASP A 55 2.64 -18.20 -5.86
CA ASP A 55 4.09 -17.96 -5.65
C ASP A 55 4.60 -16.72 -6.38
N ARG A 56 3.84 -16.26 -7.36
CA ARG A 56 4.19 -15.13 -8.21
C ARG A 56 3.80 -13.77 -7.61
N CYS A 57 3.25 -13.77 -6.40
CA CYS A 57 2.82 -12.55 -5.71
C CYS A 57 3.99 -11.61 -5.33
N LYS A 58 5.23 -12.11 -5.40
CA LYS A 58 6.45 -11.32 -5.26
C LYS A 58 6.54 -10.22 -6.32
N ASP A 59 6.24 -10.55 -7.57
CA ASP A 59 6.37 -9.64 -8.72
C ASP A 59 5.15 -9.74 -9.67
N PRO A 60 3.99 -9.23 -9.23
CA PRO A 60 2.75 -9.35 -9.98
C PRO A 60 2.72 -8.60 -11.31
N ALA A 61 3.62 -7.62 -11.55
CA ALA A 61 3.65 -6.88 -12.82
C ALA A 61 4.18 -7.73 -13.97
N ASN A 62 5.07 -8.68 -13.69
CA ASN A 62 5.62 -9.59 -14.69
C ASN A 62 4.69 -10.78 -14.98
N GLU A 63 3.51 -10.81 -14.35
CA GLU A 63 2.62 -11.95 -14.40
C GLU A 63 1.33 -11.62 -15.14
N ARG A 64 1.11 -12.33 -16.25
CA ARG A 64 -0.12 -12.19 -17.03
C ARG A 64 -1.32 -12.61 -16.18
N GLY A 65 -2.31 -11.73 -16.11
CA GLY A 65 -3.59 -12.02 -15.47
C GLY A 65 -3.58 -11.93 -13.95
N MET A 66 -2.57 -11.31 -13.32
CA MET A 66 -2.63 -11.08 -11.88
C MET A 66 -3.85 -10.20 -11.53
N PRO A 67 -4.73 -10.64 -10.62
CA PRO A 67 -5.97 -9.93 -10.33
C PRO A 67 -5.72 -8.63 -9.56
N THR A 68 -6.54 -7.64 -9.88
CA THR A 68 -6.59 -6.35 -9.19
C THR A 68 -7.91 -6.15 -8.46
N VAL A 69 -7.93 -5.17 -7.56
CA VAL A 69 -9.11 -4.71 -6.85
C VAL A 69 -9.15 -3.18 -6.85
N SER A 70 -10.34 -2.61 -6.95
CA SER A 70 -10.55 -1.17 -6.73
C SER A 70 -10.49 -0.88 -5.23
N CYS A 71 -9.58 0.01 -4.84
CA CYS A 71 -9.35 0.46 -3.47
C CYS A 71 -9.80 1.91 -3.28
N SER A 72 -10.45 2.18 -2.15
CA SER A 72 -10.69 3.54 -1.62
C SER A 72 -9.47 4.12 -0.90
N SER A 73 -8.48 3.27 -0.60
CA SER A 73 -7.24 3.62 0.07
C SER A 73 -6.03 3.38 -0.85
N VAL A 74 -4.84 3.69 -0.33
CA VAL A 74 -3.57 3.44 -1.02
C VAL A 74 -3.29 1.95 -1.19
N CYS A 75 -2.52 1.60 -2.22
CA CYS A 75 -2.05 0.24 -2.38
C CYS A 75 -0.96 -0.07 -1.36
N ILE A 76 -0.86 -1.33 -0.96
CA ILE A 76 0.18 -1.79 -0.06
C ILE A 76 0.85 -3.08 -0.53
N SER A 77 2.05 -3.31 -0.01
CA SER A 77 2.69 -4.62 0.04
C SER A 77 3.16 -4.94 1.45
N MET A 78 2.95 -6.16 1.90
CA MET A 78 3.55 -6.67 3.13
C MET A 78 4.50 -7.82 2.83
N LEU A 79 5.64 -7.83 3.52
CA LEU A 79 6.57 -8.95 3.54
C LEU A 79 6.68 -9.48 4.96
N GLU A 80 6.41 -10.77 5.10
CA GLU A 80 6.57 -11.49 6.36
C GLU A 80 7.71 -12.49 6.22
N PRO A 81 8.60 -12.61 7.21
CA PRO A 81 9.65 -13.60 7.16
C PRO A 81 9.06 -15.00 7.15
N ASP A 82 9.56 -15.84 6.25
CA ASP A 82 9.21 -17.25 6.17
C ASP A 82 10.24 -18.06 6.95
N ILE A 83 9.80 -18.68 8.03
CA ILE A 83 10.65 -19.42 8.96
C ILE A 83 10.07 -20.81 9.15
N GLU A 84 10.84 -21.82 8.76
CA GLU A 84 10.50 -23.23 8.95
C GLU A 84 11.54 -23.88 9.88
N ALA A 85 11.09 -24.50 10.97
CA ALA A 85 11.95 -25.10 11.99
C ALA A 85 13.08 -24.18 12.52
N GLY A 86 12.85 -22.87 12.56
CA GLY A 86 13.83 -21.86 12.98
C GLY A 86 14.79 -21.39 11.87
N VAL A 87 14.66 -21.89 10.65
CA VAL A 87 15.47 -21.50 9.50
C VAL A 87 14.71 -20.48 8.65
N PHE A 88 15.35 -19.35 8.36
CA PHE A 88 14.83 -18.35 7.43
C PHE A 88 14.97 -18.85 6.00
N ILE A 89 13.84 -19.05 5.31
CA ILE A 89 13.80 -19.57 3.93
C ILE A 89 13.43 -18.51 2.90
N GLY A 90 12.92 -17.35 3.33
CA GLY A 90 12.58 -16.26 2.45
C GLY A 90 11.50 -15.35 3.02
N TYR A 91 10.71 -14.74 2.13
CA TYR A 91 9.61 -13.86 2.51
C TYR A 91 8.30 -14.33 1.88
N LYS A 92 7.24 -14.28 2.67
CA LYS A 92 5.87 -14.39 2.20
C LYS A 92 5.38 -12.99 1.82
N HIS A 93 4.81 -12.89 0.62
CA HIS A 93 4.36 -11.64 0.03
C HIS A 93 2.84 -11.52 0.13
N ILE A 94 2.36 -10.33 0.49
CA ILE A 94 0.94 -9.98 0.54
C ILE A 94 0.75 -8.64 -0.17
N ARG A 95 -0.25 -8.53 -1.06
CA ARG A 95 -0.58 -7.31 -1.79
C ARG A 95 -2.08 -7.01 -1.65
N GLY A 96 -2.43 -5.73 -1.52
CA GLY A 96 -3.84 -5.33 -1.44
C GLY A 96 -4.05 -3.84 -1.16
N CYS A 97 -5.23 -3.50 -0.65
CA CYS A 97 -5.57 -2.17 -0.16
C CYS A 97 -5.21 -2.01 1.32
N LEU A 98 -4.74 -0.84 1.72
CA LEU A 98 -4.43 -0.53 3.12
C LEU A 98 -5.63 -0.72 4.06
N ASP A 99 -6.83 -0.38 3.61
CA ASP A 99 -8.07 -0.46 4.40
C ASP A 99 -8.74 -1.84 4.40
N ARG A 100 -8.29 -2.78 3.56
CA ARG A 100 -8.97 -4.08 3.36
C ARG A 100 -8.13 -5.30 3.67
N VAL A 101 -6.79 -5.21 3.68
CA VAL A 101 -5.95 -6.41 3.82
C VAL A 101 -6.12 -7.12 5.17
N LEU A 102 -6.31 -6.35 6.24
CA LEU A 102 -6.50 -6.85 7.60
C LEU A 102 -7.97 -6.81 7.97
N ARG A 103 -8.47 -7.89 8.57
CA ARG A 103 -9.87 -8.03 8.97
C ARG A 103 -10.28 -7.02 10.04
N ASN A 104 -9.38 -6.76 10.99
CA ASN A 104 -9.61 -5.81 12.10
C ASN A 104 -8.92 -4.45 11.83
N GLY A 105 -8.36 -4.28 10.64
CA GLY A 105 -7.63 -3.08 10.25
C GLY A 105 -6.28 -2.92 10.96
N PHE A 106 -5.58 -1.87 10.55
CA PHE A 106 -4.34 -1.41 11.15
C PHE A 106 -4.58 -0.47 12.33
N ASN A 107 -3.58 -0.39 13.21
CA ASN A 107 -3.53 0.63 14.25
C ASN A 107 -3.35 2.02 13.62
N GLN A 108 -4.37 2.86 13.71
CA GLN A 108 -4.39 4.19 13.10
C GLN A 108 -3.29 5.11 13.64
N THR A 109 -2.93 4.95 14.91
CA THR A 109 -1.82 5.69 15.51
C THR A 109 -0.49 5.31 14.86
N ALA A 110 -0.25 4.01 14.65
CA ALA A 110 0.93 3.53 13.93
C ALA A 110 0.94 4.03 12.47
N LEU A 111 -0.20 3.95 11.77
CA LEU A 111 -0.31 4.44 10.38
C LEU A 111 -0.02 5.93 10.23
N ARG A 112 -0.51 6.75 11.17
CA ARG A 112 -0.29 8.21 11.19
C ARG A 112 1.16 8.53 11.54
N THR A 113 1.71 7.95 12.60
CA THR A 113 3.09 8.18 13.04
C THR A 113 4.09 7.85 11.94
N HIS A 114 3.87 6.75 11.23
CA HIS A 114 4.70 6.34 10.12
C HIS A 114 4.26 6.91 8.78
N ARG A 115 3.22 7.75 8.69
CA ARG A 115 2.79 8.47 7.47
C ARG A 115 2.46 7.58 6.25
N PHE A 116 2.00 6.34 6.47
CA PHE A 116 1.67 5.41 5.38
C PHE A 116 0.53 5.91 4.46
N HIS A 117 -0.35 6.75 4.99
CA HIS A 117 -1.41 7.41 4.23
C HIS A 117 -0.97 8.63 3.42
N GLN A 118 0.29 9.06 3.52
CA GLN A 118 0.75 10.32 2.94
C GLN A 118 1.89 10.12 1.95
N ASN A 119 2.81 9.20 2.23
CA ASN A 119 4.03 9.04 1.45
C ASN A 119 4.21 7.60 0.97
N ASN A 120 4.88 7.45 -0.19
CA ASN A 120 5.44 6.18 -0.61
C ASN A 120 6.60 5.82 0.32
N GLN A 121 6.46 4.76 1.11
CA GLN A 121 7.52 4.34 2.02
C GLN A 121 7.33 2.91 2.48
N CYS A 122 8.42 2.34 3.01
CA CYS A 122 8.45 1.01 3.61
C CYS A 122 9.00 1.10 5.03
N ARG A 123 8.36 0.42 5.98
CA ARG A 123 8.87 0.25 7.35
C ARG A 123 8.64 -1.16 7.83
N THR A 124 9.63 -1.70 8.54
CA THR A 124 9.50 -2.94 9.30
C THR A 124 9.05 -2.60 10.71
N LEU A 125 7.94 -3.20 11.13
CA LEU A 125 7.32 -2.98 12.42
C LEU A 125 6.83 -4.31 13.00
N SER A 126 6.77 -4.37 14.33
CA SER A 126 6.13 -5.48 15.03
C SER A 126 4.64 -5.55 14.67
N ARG A 127 4.14 -6.77 14.45
CA ARG A 127 2.72 -7.02 14.18
C ARG A 127 1.84 -6.53 15.32
N GLY A 128 2.27 -6.70 16.57
CA GLY A 128 1.53 -6.23 17.74
C GLY A 128 1.41 -4.70 17.81
N HIS A 129 2.35 -3.96 17.19
CA HIS A 129 2.25 -2.51 17.07
C HIS A 129 1.34 -2.09 15.90
N LEU A 130 1.38 -2.86 14.80
CA LEU A 130 0.78 -2.48 13.53
C LEU A 130 -0.67 -2.97 13.37
N PHE A 131 -1.01 -4.14 13.90
CA PHE A 131 -2.29 -4.81 13.68
C PHE A 131 -3.22 -4.59 14.88
N ASN A 132 -4.50 -4.35 14.62
CA ASN A 132 -5.48 -4.34 15.71
C ASN A 132 -5.82 -5.77 16.13
N PRO A 133 -5.88 -6.06 17.44
CA PRO A 133 -6.33 -7.36 17.93
C PRO A 133 -7.81 -7.57 17.61
N ALA A 134 -8.25 -8.82 17.49
CA ALA A 134 -9.67 -9.12 17.26
C ALA A 134 -10.51 -8.80 18.50
N LYS A 135 -9.96 -9.04 19.71
CA LYS A 135 -10.54 -8.65 20.99
C LYS A 135 -9.47 -7.97 21.86
N PRO A 136 -9.83 -7.02 22.74
CA PRO A 136 -8.88 -6.36 23.64
C PRO A 136 -8.09 -7.30 24.56
N SER A 137 -8.64 -8.48 24.86
CA SER A 137 -8.01 -9.52 25.69
C SER A 137 -7.07 -10.44 24.91
N ASP A 138 -7.06 -10.37 23.58
CA ASP A 138 -6.23 -11.27 22.78
C ASP A 138 -4.75 -10.88 22.91
N PRO A 139 -3.84 -11.87 22.96
CA PRO A 139 -2.42 -11.58 23.00
C PRO A 139 -2.00 -10.82 21.73
N PRO A 140 -0.99 -9.93 21.83
CA PRO A 140 -0.49 -9.20 20.68
C PRO A 140 0.08 -10.15 19.63
N ALA A 141 -0.13 -9.82 18.36
CA ALA A 141 0.45 -10.58 17.25
C ALA A 141 1.99 -10.54 17.31
N ILE A 142 2.61 -11.70 17.19
CA ILE A 142 4.06 -11.88 17.35
C ILE A 142 4.76 -11.83 16.00
N GLY A 143 5.93 -11.21 15.95
CA GLY A 143 6.80 -11.17 14.78
C GLY A 143 6.81 -9.82 14.09
N GLU A 144 7.76 -9.66 13.18
CA GLU A 144 7.95 -8.44 12.39
C GLU A 144 7.29 -8.58 11.02
N VAL A 145 6.82 -7.46 10.49
CA VAL A 145 6.29 -7.36 9.13
C VAL A 145 6.79 -6.06 8.50
N GLN A 146 7.27 -6.14 7.26
CA GLN A 146 7.55 -4.96 6.47
C GLN A 146 6.28 -4.54 5.74
N LEU A 147 5.79 -3.33 6.02
CA LEU A 147 4.69 -2.70 5.31
C LEU A 147 5.24 -1.62 4.39
N CYS A 148 4.85 -1.66 3.12
CA CYS A 148 5.06 -0.59 2.15
C CYS A 148 3.72 -0.03 1.69
N SER A 149 3.61 1.29 1.59
CA SER A 149 2.48 2.00 0.98
C SER A 149 2.91 2.70 -0.31
N CYS A 150 2.01 2.77 -1.29
CA CYS A 150 2.22 3.55 -2.50
C CYS A 150 0.91 4.08 -3.09
N TYR A 151 1.01 5.15 -3.89
CA TYR A 151 -0.11 5.73 -4.64
C TYR A 151 -0.03 5.43 -6.13
N GLY A 152 -1.22 5.39 -6.75
CA GLY A 152 -1.37 5.19 -8.19
C GLY A 152 -1.71 3.74 -8.52
N ASP A 153 -2.25 3.57 -9.72
CA ASP A 153 -2.73 2.27 -10.16
C ASP A 153 -1.58 1.27 -10.25
N ARG A 154 -1.79 0.11 -9.62
CA ARG A 154 -0.92 -1.07 -9.65
C ARG A 154 0.50 -0.77 -9.15
N CYS A 155 0.67 0.28 -8.36
CA CYS A 155 1.97 0.69 -7.82
C CYS A 155 2.57 -0.35 -6.87
N ASN A 156 1.73 -1.21 -6.28
CA ASN A 156 2.17 -2.28 -5.40
C ASN A 156 2.66 -3.51 -6.16
N SER A 157 3.28 -3.32 -7.33
CA SER A 157 3.96 -4.36 -8.08
C SER A 157 5.32 -4.71 -7.49
N SER A 158 6.13 -3.70 -7.18
CA SER A 158 7.42 -3.89 -6.51
C SER A 158 7.32 -3.60 -5.03
N THR A 159 8.23 -4.15 -4.23
CA THR A 159 8.39 -3.82 -2.81
C THR A 159 9.37 -2.66 -2.59
N LEU A 160 10.06 -2.22 -3.65
CA LEU A 160 10.93 -1.06 -3.60
C LEU A 160 10.08 0.21 -3.73
N PRO A 161 10.27 1.21 -2.85
CA PRO A 161 9.75 2.55 -3.13
C PRO A 161 10.36 2.98 -4.46
N SER A 162 9.52 3.40 -5.40
CA SER A 162 9.95 4.01 -6.65
C SER A 162 10.65 5.33 -6.34
N SER A 163 11.90 5.27 -5.90
CA SER A 163 12.82 6.40 -5.92
C SER A 163 13.05 6.71 -7.39
N VAL A 164 12.32 7.71 -7.88
CA VAL A 164 12.63 8.57 -9.04
C VAL A 164 13.64 7.93 -10.00
N ALA A 165 13.14 7.38 -11.10
CA ALA A 165 13.97 7.24 -12.29
C ALA A 165 14.36 8.65 -12.71
N PHE A 166 15.46 9.17 -12.17
CA PHE A 166 16.04 10.41 -12.62
C PHE A 166 16.36 10.22 -14.10
N SER A 167 15.69 11.05 -14.90
CA SER A 167 15.86 11.12 -16.34
C SER A 167 17.34 11.42 -16.63
N PHE A 168 18.13 10.38 -16.94
CA PHE A 168 19.54 10.51 -17.35
C PHE A 168 19.71 11.28 -18.67
N VAL A 169 18.62 11.75 -19.29
CA VAL A 169 18.62 12.45 -20.56
C VAL A 169 19.12 13.90 -20.42
N PHE A 170 19.03 14.52 -19.25
CA PHE A 170 19.41 15.94 -19.09
C PHE A 170 20.90 16.21 -18.87
N LEU A 171 21.70 15.20 -18.46
CA LEU A 171 23.13 15.39 -18.20
C LEU A 171 24.00 15.32 -19.46
N ILE A 172 23.50 14.76 -20.56
CA ILE A 172 24.27 14.65 -21.81
C ILE A 172 24.26 15.99 -22.57
N TYR A 173 23.20 16.79 -22.43
CA TYR A 173 23.10 18.09 -23.11
C TYR A 173 24.04 19.16 -22.54
N PHE A 174 24.40 19.09 -21.25
CA PHE A 174 25.28 20.08 -20.63
C PHE A 174 26.78 19.83 -20.84
N PHE A 175 27.18 18.63 -21.29
CA PHE A 175 28.58 18.31 -21.62
C PHE A 175 28.93 18.50 -23.11
N LEU A 176 27.94 18.84 -23.94
CA LEU A 176 28.09 19.03 -25.39
C LEU A 176 27.70 20.44 -25.88
N SER A 177 27.69 21.43 -24.98
CA SER A 177 27.57 22.86 -25.33
C SER A 177 28.65 23.68 -24.64
#